data_AF-A0A529IBG2-F1
#
_entry.id   AF-A0A529IBG2-F1
#
_cell.length_a   1.000
_cell.length_b   1.000
_cell.length_c   1.000
_cell.angle_alpha   90.00
_cell.angle_beta   90.00
_cell.angle_gamma   90.00
#
_symmetry.space_group_name_H-M   'P 1'
#
loop_
_entity.id
_entity.type
_entity.pdbx_description
1 polymer ?
#
loop_
_entity_poly.entity_id
_entity_poly.type
_entity_poly.pdbx_seq_one_letter_code
_entity_poly.pdbx_strand_id
1 'polypeptide(L)'
;MKTVVLAALMTLVAAEAQAISRYDPTRMSCDRVQATIARQGAVILRYQSTRVPGLPLYDRYVRDERFCDLGEVRKRAYVPSADAKSCPV
;
A
#
# COMPACT_ATOMS: atom_id res chain seq x y z
N MET A 1 4.07 -34.70 22.72
CA MET A 1 2.90 -34.41 21.83
C MET A 1 2.38 -32.98 22.02
N LYS A 2 1.97 -32.55 23.23
CA LYS A 2 1.50 -31.17 23.50
C LYS A 2 2.47 -30.06 23.03
N THR A 3 3.77 -30.23 23.26
CA THR A 3 4.81 -29.26 22.86
C THR A 3 4.93 -29.10 21.35
N VAL A 4 4.75 -30.19 20.59
CA VAL A 4 4.79 -30.17 19.12
C VAL A 4 3.58 -29.45 18.54
N VAL A 5 2.40 -29.65 19.15
CA VAL A 5 1.16 -28.96 18.76
C VAL A 5 1.26 -27.46 19.03
N LEU A 6 1.81 -27.04 20.17
CA LEU A 6 2.03 -25.62 20.48
C LEU A 6 3.03 -24.96 19.51
N ALA A 7 4.12 -25.65 19.18
CA ALA A 7 5.10 -25.13 18.23
C ALA A 7 4.52 -24.98 16.81
N ALA A 8 3.67 -25.91 16.38
CA ALA A 8 2.95 -25.83 15.11
C ALA A 8 1.87 -24.74 15.07
N LEU A 9 1.29 -24.38 16.22
CA LEU A 9 0.34 -23.27 16.31
C LEU A 9 1.03 -21.90 16.23
N MET A 10 2.27 -21.78 16.71
CA MET A 10 3.03 -20.53 16.65
C MET A 10 3.51 -20.17 15.24
N THR A 11 3.72 -21.14 14.35
CA THR A 11 4.12 -20.85 12.95
C THR A 11 2.99 -20.26 12.11
N LEU A 12 1.73 -20.38 12.54
CA LEU A 12 0.57 -19.71 11.92
C LEU A 12 0.55 -18.20 12.20
N VAL A 13 1.32 -17.71 13.17
CA VAL A 13 1.53 -16.28 13.46
C VAL A 13 2.84 -15.79 12.84
N ALA A 14 3.26 -16.38 11.72
CA ALA A 14 4.22 -15.72 10.85
C ALA A 14 3.52 -14.48 10.26
N ALA A 15 3.61 -13.35 10.97
CA ALA A 15 3.25 -12.06 10.42
C ALA A 15 4.12 -11.87 9.19
N GLU A 16 3.49 -12.01 8.04
CA GLU A 16 4.14 -11.95 6.75
C GLU A 16 4.97 -10.66 6.68
N ALA A 17 6.29 -10.78 6.72
CA ALA A 17 7.19 -9.69 6.36
C ALA A 17 7.12 -9.48 4.84
N GLN A 18 5.92 -9.18 4.32
CA GLN A 18 5.74 -8.95 2.89
C GLN A 18 6.43 -7.65 2.56
N ALA A 19 7.44 -7.73 1.69
CA ALA A 19 8.04 -6.56 1.11
C ALA A 19 6.94 -5.75 0.41
N ILE A 20 6.53 -4.62 1.00
CA ILE A 20 5.47 -3.77 0.46
C ILE A 20 5.89 -3.34 -0.94
N SER A 21 5.04 -3.66 -1.92
CA SER A 21 5.32 -3.37 -3.32
C SER A 21 5.32 -1.87 -3.57
N ARG A 22 6.25 -1.43 -4.42
CA ARG A 22 6.47 -0.01 -4.75
C ARG A 22 6.12 0.24 -6.21
N TYR A 23 5.31 1.25 -6.46
CA TYR A 23 4.90 1.61 -7.82
C TYR A 23 5.03 3.10 -8.07
N ASP A 24 5.27 3.45 -9.33
CA ASP A 24 5.12 4.81 -9.84
C ASP A 24 3.70 4.95 -10.43
N PRO A 25 2.76 5.64 -9.75
CA PRO A 25 1.39 5.75 -10.22
C PRO A 25 1.29 6.51 -11.55
N THR A 26 2.27 7.35 -11.90
CA THR A 26 2.27 8.09 -13.18
C THR A 26 2.45 7.20 -14.41
N ARG A 27 2.81 5.93 -14.21
CA ARG A 27 2.94 4.90 -15.25
C ARG A 27 1.74 3.95 -15.32
N MET A 28 0.69 4.21 -14.56
CA MET A 28 -0.53 3.40 -14.50
C MET A 28 -1.75 4.27 -14.76
N SER A 29 -2.80 3.72 -15.39
CA SER A 29 -4.12 4.36 -15.37
C SER A 29 -4.68 4.41 -13.95
N CYS A 30 -5.55 5.37 -13.66
CA CYS A 30 -6.15 5.54 -12.34
C CYS A 30 -6.82 4.25 -11.83
N ASP A 31 -7.61 3.60 -12.69
CA ASP A 31 -8.25 2.31 -12.38
C ASP A 31 -7.21 1.23 -12.04
N ARG A 32 -6.07 1.23 -12.72
CA ARG A 32 -4.99 0.28 -12.45
C ARG A 32 -4.29 0.57 -11.13
N VAL A 33 -4.13 1.83 -10.73
CA VAL A 33 -3.63 2.23 -9.39
C VAL A 33 -4.56 1.65 -8.32
N GLN A 34 -5.86 1.94 -8.43
CA GLN A 34 -6.89 1.48 -7.47
C GLN A 34 -6.96 -0.04 -7.40
N ALA A 35 -6.97 -0.73 -8.55
CA ALA A 35 -6.95 -2.18 -8.60
C ALA A 35 -5.66 -2.79 -8.02
N THR A 36 -4.52 -2.07 -8.05
CA THR A 36 -3.29 -2.52 -7.39
C THR A 36 -3.45 -2.47 -5.88
N ILE A 37 -3.91 -1.34 -5.34
CA ILE A 37 -4.16 -1.16 -3.90
C ILE A 37 -5.18 -2.19 -3.41
N ALA A 38 -6.28 -2.37 -4.14
CA ALA A 38 -7.35 -3.30 -3.76
C ALA A 38 -6.86 -4.77 -3.71
N ARG A 39 -6.01 -5.18 -4.66
CA ARG A 39 -5.50 -6.55 -4.72
C ARG A 39 -4.42 -6.84 -3.68
N GLN A 40 -3.53 -5.88 -3.43
CA GLN A 40 -2.38 -6.09 -2.53
C GLN A 40 -2.64 -5.64 -1.10
N GLY A 41 -3.72 -4.88 -0.86
CA GLY A 41 -4.09 -4.40 0.46
C GLY A 41 -3.27 -3.19 0.92
N ALA A 42 -1.95 -3.22 0.74
CA ALA A 42 -1.05 -2.10 1.04
C ALA A 42 0.05 -1.98 -0.04
N VAL A 43 0.30 -0.76 -0.52
CA VAL A 43 1.39 -0.45 -1.47
C VAL A 43 2.05 0.87 -1.12
N ILE A 44 3.27 1.07 -1.59
CA ILE A 44 3.92 2.39 -1.58
C ILE A 44 3.82 2.97 -2.98
N LEU A 45 3.24 4.17 -3.10
CA LEU A 45 3.30 4.93 -4.35
C LEU A 45 4.41 5.97 -4.23
N ARG A 46 5.31 6.02 -5.21
CA ARG A 46 6.40 6.99 -5.28
C ARG A 46 6.35 7.73 -6.61
N TYR A 47 6.24 9.05 -6.58
CA TYR A 47 6.14 9.91 -7.76
C TYR A 47 6.75 11.28 -7.48
N GLN A 48 7.00 12.07 -8.53
CA GLN A 48 7.52 13.42 -8.36
C GLN A 48 6.40 14.40 -8.03
N SER A 49 6.67 15.36 -7.14
CA SER A 49 5.73 16.44 -6.85
C SER A 49 5.46 17.27 -8.12
N THR A 50 4.18 17.49 -8.41
CA THR A 50 3.76 18.41 -9.47
C THR A 50 3.88 19.88 -9.07
N ARG A 51 4.13 20.16 -7.78
CA ARG A 51 4.19 21.51 -7.20
C ARG A 51 5.62 21.98 -6.90
N VAL A 52 6.51 21.05 -6.56
CA VAL A 52 7.89 21.35 -6.16
C VAL A 52 8.84 20.51 -7.02
N PRO A 53 9.54 21.12 -8.01
CA PRO A 53 10.46 20.38 -8.88
C PRO A 53 11.53 19.62 -8.10
N GLY A 54 11.76 18.35 -8.47
CA GLY A 54 12.78 17.51 -7.85
C GLY A 54 12.44 16.94 -6.47
N LEU A 55 11.25 17.24 -5.92
CA LEU A 55 10.78 16.64 -4.66
C LEU A 55 10.07 15.30 -4.92
N PRO A 56 10.67 14.15 -4.57
CA PRO A 56 9.97 12.88 -4.60
C PRO A 56 8.93 12.83 -3.47
N LEU A 57 7.69 12.53 -3.82
CA LEU A 57 6.64 12.17 -2.88
C LEU A 57 6.57 10.64 -2.80
N TYR A 58 6.42 10.14 -1.58
CA TYR A 58 6.11 8.74 -1.35
C TYR A 58 5.22 8.62 -0.13
N ASP A 59 4.24 7.73 -0.21
CA ASP A 59 3.38 7.40 0.92
C ASP A 59 2.87 5.96 0.77
N ARG A 60 2.30 5.43 1.85
CA ARG A 60 1.65 4.12 1.90
C ARG A 60 0.15 4.30 1.70
N TYR A 61 -0.39 3.53 0.76
CA TYR A 61 -1.80 3.54 0.42
C TYR A 61 -2.38 2.16 0.69
N VAL A 62 -3.48 2.16 1.44
CA VAL A 62 -4.11 0.93 1.95
C VAL A 62 -5.54 0.82 1.47
N ARG A 63 -5.99 -0.41 1.22
CA ARG A 63 -7.36 -0.71 0.79
C ARG A 63 -8.39 -0.34 1.85
N ASP A 64 -8.13 -0.76 3.09
CA ASP A 64 -9.04 -0.60 4.22
C ASP A 64 -8.26 -0.64 5.55
N GLU A 65 -8.94 -0.33 6.65
CA GLU A 65 -8.35 -0.14 7.98
C GLU A 65 -7.62 -1.39 8.52
N ARG A 66 -7.92 -2.58 8.01
CA ARG A 66 -7.21 -3.81 8.41
C ARG A 66 -5.75 -3.84 7.97
N PHE A 67 -5.37 -2.96 7.05
CA PHE A 67 -4.01 -2.78 6.57
C PHE A 67 -3.33 -1.53 7.12
N CYS A 68 -3.99 -0.74 7.98
CA CYS A 68 -3.36 0.36 8.70
C CYS A 68 -2.42 -0.18 9.79
N ASP A 69 -1.40 0.58 10.15
CA ASP A 69 -0.63 0.24 11.35
C ASP A 69 -1.42 0.54 12.63
N LEU A 70 -0.95 -0.01 13.74
CA LEU A 70 -1.58 0.21 15.04
C LEU A 70 -1.61 1.71 15.37
N GLY A 71 -2.81 2.26 15.53
CA GLY A 71 -3.02 3.68 15.82
C GLY A 71 -3.15 4.58 14.59
N GLU A 72 -3.06 4.04 13.39
CA GLU A 72 -3.32 4.78 12.16
C GLU A 72 -4.78 4.69 11.71
N VAL A 73 -5.22 5.67 10.93
CA VAL A 73 -6.53 5.69 10.27
C VAL A 73 -6.35 5.98 8.79
N ARG A 74 -7.24 5.43 7.96
CA ARG A 74 -7.21 5.69 6.53
C ARG A 74 -7.71 7.11 6.24
N LYS A 75 -6.92 7.86 5.49
CA LYS A 75 -7.31 9.17 4.96
C LYS A 75 -7.50 9.08 3.45
N ARG A 76 -8.54 9.74 2.94
CA ARG A 76 -8.72 9.91 1.50
C ARG A 76 -7.56 10.72 0.92
N ALA A 77 -6.93 10.21 -0.12
CA ALA A 77 -5.83 10.88 -0.79
C ALA A 77 -6.02 10.88 -2.30
N TYR A 78 -5.18 11.65 -2.98
CA TYR A 78 -5.17 11.74 -4.42
C TYR A 78 -3.74 11.72 -4.94
N VAL A 79 -3.52 10.95 -5.99
CA VAL A 79 -2.22 10.83 -6.66
C VAL A 79 -2.36 11.13 -8.15
N PRO A 80 -1.29 11.62 -8.81
CA PRO A 80 -1.27 11.64 -10.26
C PRO A 80 -1.19 10.21 -10.80
N SER A 81 -1.85 9.99 -11.92
CA SER A 81 -1.81 8.77 -12.72
C SER A 81 -1.54 9.12 -14.18
N ALA A 82 -1.36 8.12 -15.04
CA ALA A 82 -1.09 8.33 -16.46
C ALA A 82 -2.22 9.06 -17.20
N ASP A 83 -3.47 8.87 -16.76
CA ASP A 83 -4.69 9.37 -17.40
C ASP A 83 -5.50 10.36 -16.54
N ALA A 84 -5.25 10.42 -15.23
CA ALA A 84 -5.89 11.38 -14.33
C ALA A 84 -4.87 12.13 -13.45
N LYS A 85 -4.96 13.46 -13.43
CA LYS A 85 -4.13 14.33 -12.57
C LYS A 85 -4.42 14.17 -11.07
N SER A 86 -5.60 13.65 -10.72
CA SER A 86 -6.08 13.52 -9.34
C SER A 86 -6.88 12.24 -9.18
N CYS A 87 -6.20 11.09 -9.25
CA CYS A 87 -6.80 9.78 -9.03
C CYS A 87 -7.07 9.55 -7.53
N PRO A 88 -8.32 9.23 -7.11
CA PRO A 88 -8.63 8.96 -5.72
C PRO A 88 -8.08 7.61 -5.27
N VAL A 89 -7.44 7.60 -4.09
CA VAL A 89 -6.85 6.42 -3.43
C VAL A 89 -7.13 6.41 -1.93
#